data_AF-A0A2V8DVI6-F1
#
_entry.id   AF-A0A2V8DVI6-F1
#
_cell.length_a   1.000
_cell.length_b   1.000
_cell.length_c   1.000
_cell.angle_alpha   90.00
_cell.angle_beta   90.00
_cell.angle_gamma   90.00
#
_symmetry.space_group_name_H-M   'P 1'
#
loop_
_entity.id
_entity.type
_entity.pdbx_description
1 polymer ?
#
loop_
_entity_poly.entity_id
_entity_poly.type
_entity_poly.pdbx_seq_one_letter_code
_entity_poly.pdbx_strand_id
1 'polypeptide(L)'
;MTSVALRPFLSIAVAYLLGSIPFALLLARRWGTHDLHQTGSGNIGAANVFRASGPAAGLLVALLDIGKGAAGVCLAMRLNDGGAASACAGFAAVVGHVYPVWLRFRGGKGVATACGAFAVLA
;
A
#
# COMPACT_ATOMS: atom_id res chain seq x y z
N MET A 1 -9.53 -29.70 7.15
CA MET A 1 -8.32 -29.20 7.85
C MET A 1 -7.39 -28.42 6.92
N THR A 2 -7.25 -28.78 5.64
CA THR A 2 -6.39 -28.08 4.65
C THR A 2 -6.83 -26.65 4.33
N SER A 3 -8.14 -26.38 4.27
CA SER A 3 -8.69 -25.05 3.95
C SER A 3 -8.45 -23.98 5.02
N VAL A 4 -8.35 -24.37 6.29
CA VAL A 4 -8.08 -23.45 7.41
C VAL A 4 -6.63 -22.97 7.38
N ALA A 5 -5.70 -23.86 7.01
CA ALA A 5 -4.29 -23.52 6.91
C ALA A 5 -3.96 -22.61 5.71
N LEU A 6 -4.73 -22.67 4.62
CA LEU A 6 -4.46 -21.89 3.40
C LEU A 6 -4.91 -20.42 3.48
N ARG A 7 -5.97 -20.15 4.24
CA ARG A 7 -6.58 -18.80 4.34
C ARG A 7 -5.59 -17.72 4.82
N PRO A 8 -4.73 -17.95 5.83
CA PRO A 8 -3.74 -16.96 6.25
C PRO A 8 -2.77 -16.61 5.12
N PHE A 9 -2.16 -17.62 4.48
CA PHE A 9 -1.22 -17.42 3.39
C PHE A 9 -1.84 -16.66 2.21
N LEU A 10 -3.08 -17.04 1.84
CA LEU A 10 -3.80 -16.35 0.77
C LEU A 10 -4.08 -14.90 1.13
N SER A 11 -4.57 -14.63 2.34
CA SER A 11 -4.86 -13.26 2.78
C SER A 11 -3.60 -12.38 2.84
N ILE A 12 -2.47 -12.93 3.28
CA ILE A 12 -1.17 -12.24 3.31
C ILE A 12 -0.67 -11.95 1.89
N ALA A 13 -0.77 -12.92 0.98
CA ALA A 13 -0.38 -12.74 -0.41
C ALA A 13 -1.23 -11.66 -1.10
N VAL A 14 -2.56 -11.69 -0.90
CA VAL A 14 -3.44 -10.66 -1.46
C VAL A 14 -3.17 -9.29 -0.83
N ALA A 15 -2.91 -9.22 0.47
CA ALA A 15 -2.54 -7.95 1.12
C ALA A 15 -1.23 -7.36 0.57
N TYR A 16 -0.23 -8.20 0.29
CA TYR A 16 0.99 -7.77 -0.41
C TYR A 16 0.69 -7.20 -1.80
N LEU A 17 -0.14 -7.88 -2.59
CA LEU A 17 -0.51 -7.40 -3.94
C LEU A 17 -1.31 -6.08 -3.87
N LEU A 18 -2.25 -5.96 -2.93
CA LEU A 18 -2.98 -4.72 -2.67
C LEU A 18 -2.04 -3.58 -2.27
N GLY A 19 -1.12 -3.85 -1.33
CA GLY A 19 -0.10 -2.90 -0.91
C GLY A 19 0.83 -2.48 -2.05
N SER A 20 1.09 -3.39 -2.99
CA SER A 20 1.95 -3.14 -4.14
C SER A 20 1.35 -2.16 -5.15
N ILE A 21 0.05 -1.85 -5.11
CA ILE A 21 -0.58 -0.96 -6.10
C ILE A 21 0.08 0.44 -6.06
N PRO A 22 0.68 0.91 -7.18
CA PRO A 22 1.49 2.12 -7.20
C PRO A 22 0.66 3.36 -7.49
N PHE A 23 -0.26 3.72 -6.58
CA PHE A 23 -1.19 4.85 -6.79
C PHE A 23 -0.49 6.17 -7.13
N ALA A 24 0.68 6.43 -6.55
CA ALA A 24 1.49 7.60 -6.88
C ALA A 24 1.80 7.68 -8.39
N LEU A 25 2.27 6.61 -9.02
CA LEU A 25 2.57 6.59 -10.46
C LEU A 25 1.30 6.61 -11.31
N LEU A 26 0.27 5.87 -10.90
CA LEU A 26 -0.99 5.79 -11.63
C LEU A 26 -1.70 7.14 -11.71
N LEU A 27 -1.58 7.95 -10.66
CA LEU A 27 -2.27 9.24 -10.56
C LEU A 27 -1.41 10.42 -10.97
N ALA A 28 -0.10 10.44 -10.67
CA ALA A 28 0.74 11.60 -10.97
C ALA A 28 0.72 12.00 -12.46
N ARG A 29 0.58 11.03 -13.38
CA ARG A 29 0.43 11.29 -14.82
C ARG A 29 -0.80 12.13 -15.17
N ARG A 30 -1.91 11.98 -14.45
CA ARG A 30 -3.13 12.75 -14.68
C ARG A 30 -2.99 14.23 -14.34
N TRP A 31 -1.98 14.58 -13.53
CA TRP A 31 -1.62 15.95 -13.17
C TRP A 31 -0.36 16.44 -13.89
N GLY A 32 0.01 15.81 -15.01
CA GLY A 32 1.09 16.27 -15.90
C GLY A 32 2.49 15.80 -15.50
N THR A 33 2.66 15.11 -14.37
CA THR A 33 3.96 14.57 -13.97
C THR A 33 4.23 13.25 -14.69
N HIS A 34 5.14 13.28 -15.66
CA HIS A 34 5.48 12.12 -16.49
C HIS A 34 6.41 11.12 -15.76
N ASP A 35 7.33 11.62 -14.95
CA ASP A 35 8.26 10.80 -14.17
C ASP A 35 8.44 11.31 -12.72
N LEU A 36 7.98 10.50 -11.76
CA LEU A 36 8.15 10.77 -10.32
C LEU A 36 9.57 10.54 -9.82
N HIS A 37 10.38 9.74 -10.53
CA HIS A 37 11.77 9.48 -10.14
C HIS A 37 12.69 10.66 -10.43
N GLN A 38 12.30 11.53 -11.36
CA GLN A 38 13.06 12.71 -11.77
C GLN A 38 12.53 14.01 -11.16
N THR A 39 11.50 13.94 -10.30
CA THR A 39 10.84 15.11 -9.73
C THR A 39 10.86 15.09 -8.20
N GLY A 40 11.03 16.28 -7.60
CA GLY A 40 11.06 16.47 -6.15
C GLY A 40 12.15 15.64 -5.46
N SER A 41 11.77 14.68 -4.62
CA SER A 41 12.68 13.78 -3.92
C SER A 41 12.98 12.47 -4.66
N GLY A 42 12.42 12.28 -5.86
CA GLY A 42 12.54 11.02 -6.63
C GLY A 42 11.79 9.82 -6.03
N ASN A 43 11.00 10.02 -4.97
CA ASN A 43 10.31 8.95 -4.24
C ASN A 43 8.88 8.79 -4.74
N ILE A 44 8.36 7.56 -4.68
CA ILE A 44 7.08 7.17 -5.27
C ILE A 44 5.94 7.21 -4.23
N GLY A 45 5.90 8.27 -3.43
CA GLY A 45 4.93 8.43 -2.35
C GLY A 45 4.18 9.76 -2.40
N ALA A 46 3.09 9.83 -1.62
CA ALA A 46 2.21 10.99 -1.54
C ALA A 46 2.93 12.34 -1.36
N ALA A 47 3.94 12.41 -0.50
CA ALA A 47 4.69 13.64 -0.26
C ALA A 47 5.45 14.14 -1.50
N ASN A 48 5.90 13.22 -2.38
CA ASN A 48 6.54 13.63 -3.63
C ASN A 48 5.52 14.07 -4.66
N VAL A 49 4.39 13.36 -4.74
CA VAL A 49 3.25 13.75 -5.58
C VAL A 49 2.71 15.11 -5.16
N PHE A 50 2.66 15.42 -3.87
CA PHE A 50 2.28 16.74 -3.37
C PHE A 50 3.16 17.85 -3.97
N ARG A 51 4.48 17.62 -3.99
CA ARG A 51 5.45 18.59 -4.55
C ARG A 51 5.41 18.67 -6.07
N ALA A 52 5.26 17.52 -6.75
CA ALA A 52 5.36 17.44 -8.21
C ALA A 52 4.04 17.73 -8.94
N SER A 53 2.91 17.38 -8.32
CA SER A 53 1.58 17.34 -8.93
C SER A 53 0.51 18.12 -8.15
N GLY A 54 0.90 18.76 -7.04
CA GLY A 54 0.04 19.62 -6.23
C GLY A 54 -0.69 18.93 -5.07
N PRO A 55 -1.32 19.71 -4.18
CA PRO A 55 -1.86 19.23 -2.91
C PRO A 55 -3.00 18.23 -3.06
N ALA A 56 -3.92 18.46 -4.01
CA ALA A 56 -5.03 17.55 -4.27
C ALA A 56 -4.56 16.16 -4.69
N ALA A 57 -3.56 16.09 -5.59
CA ALA A 57 -2.98 14.83 -6.04
C ALA A 57 -2.24 14.11 -4.90
N GLY A 58 -1.43 14.85 -4.13
CA GLY A 58 -0.73 14.30 -2.96
C GLY A 58 -1.67 13.73 -1.90
N LEU A 59 -2.75 14.46 -1.58
CA LEU A 59 -3.76 14.01 -0.63
C LEU A 59 -4.49 12.76 -1.11
N LEU A 60 -4.91 12.72 -2.38
CA LEU A 60 -5.58 11.55 -2.95
C LEU A 60 -4.69 10.30 -2.89
N VAL A 61 -3.40 10.44 -3.24
CA VAL A 61 -2.43 9.33 -3.13
C VAL A 61 -2.26 8.89 -1.67
N ALA A 62 -2.19 9.83 -0.72
CA ALA A 62 -2.10 9.49 0.70
C ALA A 62 -3.32 8.69 1.16
N LEU A 63 -4.53 9.12 0.82
CA LEU A 63 -5.77 8.44 1.17
C LEU A 63 -5.85 7.03 0.58
N LEU A 64 -5.43 6.85 -0.68
CA LEU A 64 -5.39 5.54 -1.33
C LEU A 64 -4.31 4.63 -0.74
N ASP A 65 -3.14 5.17 -0.40
CA ASP A 65 -2.06 4.41 0.25
C ASP A 65 -2.42 4.02 1.69
N ILE A 66 -3.17 4.85 2.42
CA ILE A 66 -3.80 4.48 3.70
C ILE A 66 -4.84 3.38 3.45
N GLY A 67 -5.73 3.61 2.49
CA GLY A 67 -6.83 2.70 2.16
C GLY A 67 -6.36 1.29 1.83
N LYS A 68 -5.28 1.12 1.06
CA LYS A 68 -4.75 -0.23 0.76
C LYS A 68 -4.16 -0.93 1.98
N GLY A 69 -3.56 -0.19 2.92
CA GLY A 69 -3.08 -0.73 4.19
C GLY A 69 -4.22 -1.26 5.06
N ALA A 70 -5.26 -0.42 5.24
CA ALA A 70 -6.47 -0.78 5.97
C ALA A 70 -7.20 -1.96 5.30
N ALA A 71 -7.35 -1.93 3.98
CA ALA A 71 -8.01 -2.98 3.22
C ALA A 71 -7.30 -4.34 3.35
N GLY A 72 -5.96 -4.35 3.37
CA GLY A 72 -5.18 -5.58 3.58
C GLY A 72 -5.48 -6.24 4.93
N VAL A 73 -5.54 -5.44 6.00
CA VAL A 73 -5.89 -5.93 7.34
C VAL A 73 -7.35 -6.39 7.40
N CYS A 74 -8.29 -5.56 6.94
CA CYS A 74 -9.72 -5.89 6.93
C CYS A 74 -10.02 -7.18 6.16
N LEU A 75 -9.34 -7.40 5.02
CA LEU A 75 -9.47 -8.62 4.24
C LEU A 75 -9.02 -9.84 5.06
N ALA A 76 -7.87 -9.75 5.72
CA ALA A 76 -7.36 -10.83 6.55
C ALA A 76 -8.25 -11.12 7.76
N MET A 77 -8.82 -10.10 8.40
CA MET A 77 -9.79 -10.27 9.50
C MET A 77 -11.10 -10.91 9.06
N ARG A 78 -11.50 -10.74 7.80
CA ARG A 78 -12.71 -11.40 7.25
C ARG A 78 -12.47 -12.85 6.84
N LEU A 79 -11.25 -13.17 6.42
CA LEU A 79 -10.89 -14.50 5.92
C LEU A 79 -10.37 -15.44 7.01
N ASN A 80 -9.95 -14.89 8.15
CA ASN A 80 -9.36 -15.60 9.28
C ASN A 80 -10.02 -15.14 10.58
N ASP A 81 -9.94 -15.95 11.64
CA ASP A 81 -10.56 -15.66 12.94
C ASP A 81 -9.81 -14.56 13.76
N GLY A 82 -9.18 -13.60 13.07
CA GLY A 82 -8.37 -12.54 13.67
C GLY A 82 -6.95 -12.97 14.08
N GLY A 83 -6.25 -12.12 14.83
CA GLY A 83 -4.93 -12.41 15.38
C GLY A 83 -3.74 -12.21 14.43
N ALA A 84 -2.73 -13.08 14.52
CA ALA A 84 -1.43 -12.91 13.87
C ALA A 84 -1.52 -12.75 12.33
N ALA A 85 -2.46 -13.43 11.67
CA ALA A 85 -2.66 -13.33 10.23
C ALA A 85 -3.00 -11.89 9.77
N SER A 86 -3.76 -11.14 10.57
CA SER A 86 -4.15 -9.77 10.25
C SER A 86 -2.97 -8.80 10.39
N ALA A 87 -2.15 -8.99 11.43
CA ALA A 87 -0.90 -8.24 11.59
C ALA A 87 0.09 -8.55 10.46
N CYS A 88 0.25 -9.82 10.10
CA CYS A 88 1.09 -10.23 8.97
C CYS A 88 0.57 -9.66 7.64
N ALA A 89 -0.74 -9.59 7.42
CA ALA A 89 -1.33 -8.98 6.23
C ALA A 89 -1.08 -7.47 6.18
N GLY A 90 -1.23 -6.76 7.31
CA GLY A 90 -0.88 -5.34 7.40
C GLY A 90 0.60 -5.09 7.08
N PHE A 91 1.49 -5.89 7.67
CA PHE A 91 2.92 -5.84 7.37
C PHE A 91 3.19 -6.14 5.89
N ALA A 92 2.55 -7.16 5.32
CA ALA A 92 2.69 -7.53 3.92
C ALA A 92 2.22 -6.42 2.97
N ALA A 93 1.15 -5.68 3.30
CA ALA A 93 0.73 -4.52 2.53
C ALA A 93 1.77 -3.40 2.57
N VAL A 94 2.41 -3.15 3.72
CA VAL A 94 3.52 -2.18 3.85
C VAL A 94 4.72 -2.64 3.01
N VAL A 95 5.11 -3.91 3.11
CA VAL A 95 6.18 -4.51 2.30
C VAL A 95 5.85 -4.40 0.81
N GLY A 96 4.61 -4.64 0.40
CA GLY A 96 4.14 -4.43 -0.96
C GLY A 96 4.31 -2.99 -1.43
N HIS A 97 3.98 -2.00 -0.59
CA HIS A 97 4.19 -0.60 -0.94
C HIS A 97 5.67 -0.25 -1.10
N VAL A 98 6.55 -0.80 -0.26
CA VAL A 98 8.00 -0.51 -0.29
C VAL A 98 8.71 -1.28 -1.40
N TYR A 99 8.30 -2.53 -1.64
CA TYR A 99 8.86 -3.44 -2.61
C TYR A 99 7.76 -3.98 -3.55
N PRO A 100 7.11 -3.12 -4.35
CA PRO A 100 6.03 -3.53 -5.23
C PRO A 100 6.57 -4.38 -6.38
N VAL A 101 5.95 -5.53 -6.60
CA VAL A 101 6.37 -6.50 -7.63
C VAL A 101 6.40 -5.89 -9.03
N TRP A 102 5.49 -4.96 -9.34
CA TRP A 102 5.39 -4.32 -10.66
C TRP A 102 6.45 -3.24 -10.91
N LEU A 103 7.11 -2.73 -9.86
CA LEU A 103 8.14 -1.68 -10.01
C LEU A 103 9.54 -2.21 -9.71
N ARG A 104 9.78 -3.50 -10.01
CA ARG A 104 11.08 -4.16 -9.76
C ARG A 104 11.53 -3.99 -8.30
N PHE A 105 10.58 -4.07 -7.37
CA PHE A 105 10.80 -3.94 -5.93
C PHE A 105 11.39 -2.59 -5.51
N ARG A 106 11.08 -1.51 -6.25
CA ARG A 106 11.45 -0.14 -5.88
C ARG A 106 10.18 0.67 -5.72
N GLY A 107 9.74 0.83 -4.47
CA GLY A 107 8.49 1.50 -4.11
C GLY A 107 8.68 2.76 -3.28
N GLY A 108 7.66 3.09 -2.49
CA GLY A 108 7.69 4.23 -1.58
C GLY A 108 8.22 3.88 -0.19
N LYS A 109 8.01 4.77 0.78
CA LYS A 109 8.50 4.61 2.17
C LYS A 109 7.54 3.84 3.10
N GLY A 110 6.31 3.57 2.66
CA GLY A 110 5.35 2.75 3.43
C GLY A 110 4.61 3.48 4.55
N VAL A 111 4.90 4.74 4.85
CA VAL A 111 4.32 5.47 6.00
C VAL A 111 2.79 5.53 5.96
N ALA A 112 2.20 5.96 4.83
CA ALA A 112 0.75 6.05 4.67
C ALA A 112 0.08 4.67 4.75
N THR A 113 0.68 3.65 4.14
CA THR A 113 0.19 2.26 4.20
C THR A 113 0.29 1.66 5.60
N ALA A 114 1.35 1.96 6.34
CA ALA A 114 1.47 1.58 7.74
C ALA A 114 0.40 2.26 8.58
N CYS A 115 0.16 3.55 8.39
CA CYS A 115 -0.90 4.29 9.08
C CYS A 115 -2.27 3.61 8.88
N GLY A 116 -2.63 3.25 7.65
CA GLY A 116 -3.87 2.53 7.38
C GLY A 116 -3.95 1.14 8.01
N ALA A 117 -2.86 0.38 7.99
CA ALA A 117 -2.81 -0.93 8.65
C ALA A 117 -2.95 -0.80 10.17
N PHE A 118 -2.22 0.12 10.80
CA PHE A 118 -2.29 0.37 12.24
C PHE A 118 -3.65 0.88 12.68
N ALA A 119 -4.31 1.74 11.89
CA ALA A 119 -5.64 2.26 12.21
C ALA A 119 -6.72 1.18 12.33
N VAL A 120 -6.51 -0.01 11.75
CA VAL A 120 -7.41 -1.16 11.86
C VAL A 120 -6.98 -2.13 12.97
N LEU A 121 -5.68 -2.21 13.25
CA LEU A 121 -5.11 -3.16 14.22
C LEU A 121 -5.09 -2.65 15.67
N ALA A 122 -5.04 -1.33 15.85
CA ALA A 122 -5.01 -0.66 17.15
C ALA A 122 -6.42 -0.40 17.67
#